data_AF-A0A934XXR9-F1
#
_entry.id   AF-A0A934XXR9-F1
#
_cell.length_a   1.000
_cell.length_b   1.000
_cell.length_c   1.000
_cell.angle_alpha   90.00
_cell.angle_beta   90.00
_cell.angle_gamma   90.00
#
_symmetry.space_group_name_H-M   'P 1'
#
loop_
_entity.id
_entity.type
_entity.pdbx_description
1 polymer ?
#
loop_
_entity_poly.entity_id
_entity_poly.type
_entity_poly.pdbx_seq_one_letter_code
_entity_poly.pdbx_strand_id
1 'polypeptide(L)'
;MPAPAHPKSTVIGDPSGLIGVRVRAERNNQPVRVTIKLPGWLRESSLDVRLAKAGTMYALYPVLEWEFALLRDFDHAAPETIRFELQLDDQPVETKVERVRLHSINEAPYFVQDEKRPTNLAWMFAAYVDEDHPQVRRIVSDALKTGAVKRFDGYQSGDPKQVMKQVYAVWRALRSRGIRYSSITRTGNGKSEVLSQNVRFIDESFGNAEANCVDGTVLLAAVLRKIDLNPALVMVPGHMFLAFELTPGGERSYLETTLIGAALPASGKESDDAAFANFRRASERGHTQFQKSRAHFSDRSKPEYQIIDIGAARDLGVVPIGARR
;
A
#
# COMPACT_ATOMS: atom_id res chain seq x y z
N MET A 1 -9.15 -43.68 -9.17
CA MET A 1 -9.49 -42.50 -10.01
C MET A 1 -8.19 -41.93 -10.53
N PRO A 2 -8.04 -41.62 -11.83
CA PRO A 2 -6.86 -40.90 -12.30
C PRO A 2 -6.83 -39.53 -11.62
N ALA A 3 -5.67 -39.15 -11.08
CA ALA A 3 -5.47 -37.81 -10.54
C ALA A 3 -5.84 -36.78 -11.62
N PRO A 4 -6.55 -35.68 -11.25
CA PRO A 4 -6.88 -34.65 -12.23
C PRO A 4 -5.58 -34.13 -12.84
N ALA A 5 -5.48 -34.22 -14.17
CA ALA A 5 -4.39 -33.60 -14.89
C ALA A 5 -4.42 -32.11 -14.59
N HIS A 6 -3.44 -31.62 -13.82
CA HIS A 6 -3.28 -30.19 -13.62
C HIS A 6 -3.25 -29.52 -15.00
N PRO A 7 -4.04 -28.45 -15.22
CA PRO A 7 -3.92 -27.71 -16.48
C PRO A 7 -2.45 -27.36 -16.67
N LYS A 8 -1.93 -27.68 -17.86
CA LYS A 8 -0.53 -27.47 -18.28
C LYS A 8 -0.23 -25.97 -18.31
N SER A 9 -0.14 -25.34 -17.14
CA SER A 9 0.23 -23.93 -17.02
C SER A 9 1.56 -23.74 -17.71
N THR A 10 1.59 -22.84 -18.68
CA THR A 10 2.83 -22.40 -19.32
C THR A 10 3.56 -21.37 -18.46
N VAL A 11 2.95 -20.93 -17.35
CA VAL A 11 3.57 -20.11 -16.31
C VAL A 11 4.17 -21.03 -15.25
N ILE A 12 5.47 -20.89 -14.99
CA ILE A 12 6.23 -21.72 -14.05
C ILE A 12 7.06 -20.81 -13.14
N GLY A 13 7.15 -21.16 -11.86
CA GLY A 13 7.87 -20.40 -10.83
C GLY A 13 6.91 -19.68 -9.89
N ASP A 14 7.26 -18.45 -9.48
CA ASP A 14 6.45 -17.61 -8.63
C ASP A 14 5.12 -17.25 -9.32
N PRO A 15 3.96 -17.66 -8.78
CA PRO A 15 2.66 -17.35 -9.36
C PRO A 15 2.31 -15.86 -9.30
N SER A 16 2.98 -15.09 -8.45
CA SER A 16 2.86 -13.63 -8.32
C SER A 16 4.06 -12.88 -8.92
N GLY A 17 4.96 -13.60 -9.61
CA GLY A 17 6.16 -13.02 -10.19
C GLY A 17 5.86 -12.02 -11.30
N LEU A 18 6.52 -10.85 -11.24
CA LEU A 18 6.37 -9.77 -12.21
C LEU A 18 7.55 -9.66 -13.19
N ILE A 19 8.72 -10.19 -12.80
CA ILE A 19 9.95 -10.14 -13.60
C ILE A 19 10.36 -11.57 -13.91
N GLY A 20 10.54 -11.87 -15.20
CA GLY A 20 10.81 -13.22 -15.67
C GLY A 20 11.22 -13.26 -17.13
N VAL A 21 11.34 -14.47 -17.67
CA VAL A 21 11.74 -14.72 -19.06
C VAL A 21 10.65 -15.51 -19.77
N ARG A 22 10.41 -15.20 -21.04
CA ARG A 22 9.57 -16.02 -21.93
C ARG A 22 10.46 -16.81 -22.87
N VAL A 23 10.31 -18.13 -22.86
CA VAL A 23 11.15 -19.06 -23.64
C VAL A 23 10.27 -20.02 -24.42
N ARG A 24 10.60 -20.26 -25.68
CA ARG A 24 9.96 -21.28 -26.50
C ARG A 24 10.78 -22.57 -26.39
N ALA A 25 10.16 -23.65 -25.94
CA ALA A 25 10.84 -24.94 -25.89
C ALA A 25 11.14 -25.44 -27.31
N GLU A 26 12.35 -25.91 -27.56
CA GLU A 26 12.80 -26.45 -28.83
C GLU A 26 12.49 -27.95 -28.94
N ARG A 27 12.51 -28.66 -27.80
CA ARG A 27 12.15 -30.07 -27.70
C ARG A 27 11.36 -30.40 -26.45
N ASN A 28 10.78 -31.59 -26.41
CA ASN A 28 10.08 -32.09 -25.23
C ASN A 28 11.06 -32.30 -24.08
N ASN A 29 10.63 -31.98 -22.86
CA ASN A 29 11.41 -32.10 -21.62
C ASN A 29 12.77 -31.36 -21.66
N GLN A 30 12.83 -30.20 -22.31
CA GLN A 30 14.06 -29.41 -22.42
C GLN A 30 14.43 -28.81 -21.04
N PRO A 31 15.59 -29.17 -20.44
CA PRO A 31 16.09 -28.50 -19.25
C PRO A 31 16.44 -27.04 -19.54
N VAL A 32 16.02 -26.16 -18.63
CA VAL A 32 16.26 -24.72 -18.70
C VAL A 32 16.59 -24.20 -17.32
N ARG A 33 17.64 -23.38 -17.24
CA ARG A 33 17.96 -22.55 -16.06
C ARG A 33 17.78 -21.08 -16.42
N VAL A 34 17.00 -20.37 -15.63
CA VAL A 34 16.89 -18.91 -15.70
C VAL A 34 17.52 -18.33 -14.44
N THR A 35 18.40 -17.35 -14.59
CA THR A 35 18.98 -16.59 -13.47
C THR A 35 18.74 -15.10 -13.70
N ILE A 36 18.25 -14.41 -12.67
CA ILE A 36 18.01 -12.97 -12.69
C ILE A 36 18.92 -12.32 -11.66
N LYS A 37 19.62 -11.27 -12.09
CA LYS A 37 20.61 -10.54 -11.28
C LYS A 37 20.33 -9.05 -11.35
N LEU A 38 20.29 -8.41 -10.19
CA LEU A 38 20.29 -6.96 -10.05
C LEU A 38 21.31 -6.62 -8.94
N PRO A 39 22.58 -6.41 -9.31
CA PRO A 39 23.68 -6.28 -8.34
C PRO A 39 23.36 -5.27 -7.24
N GLY A 40 23.59 -5.66 -5.99
CA GLY A 40 23.32 -4.83 -4.81
C GLY A 40 21.88 -4.90 -4.28
N TRP A 41 20.89 -5.21 -5.13
CA TRP A 41 19.47 -5.16 -4.77
C TRP A 41 18.80 -6.53 -4.69
N LEU A 42 19.34 -7.51 -5.41
CA LEU A 42 18.80 -8.84 -5.58
C LEU A 42 19.93 -9.87 -5.42
N ARG A 43 19.73 -10.85 -4.54
CA ARG A 43 20.59 -12.04 -4.50
C ARG A 43 20.38 -12.87 -5.75
N GLU A 44 21.37 -13.66 -6.14
CA GLU A 44 21.25 -14.50 -7.33
C GLU A 44 19.98 -15.36 -7.25
N SER A 45 18.99 -15.05 -8.10
CA SER A 45 17.67 -15.65 -8.09
C SER A 45 17.51 -16.52 -9.31
N SER A 46 17.43 -17.83 -9.11
CA SER A 46 17.43 -18.81 -10.21
C SER A 46 16.24 -19.76 -10.18
N LEU A 47 15.85 -20.26 -11.35
CA LEU A 47 14.81 -21.27 -11.53
C LEU A 47 15.31 -22.35 -12.50
N ASP A 48 15.39 -23.59 -12.02
CA ASP A 48 15.70 -24.79 -12.78
C ASP A 48 14.43 -25.57 -13.12
N VAL A 49 14.12 -25.74 -14.40
CA VAL A 49 12.87 -26.36 -14.86
C VAL A 49 13.09 -27.25 -16.09
N ARG A 50 12.14 -28.17 -16.33
CA ARG A 50 12.06 -28.92 -17.60
C ARG A 50 10.80 -28.51 -18.36
N LEU A 51 10.97 -27.95 -19.55
CA LEU A 51 9.88 -27.52 -20.40
C LEU A 51 9.26 -28.73 -21.11
N ALA A 52 8.03 -29.09 -20.73
CA ALA A 52 7.44 -30.38 -21.09
C ALA A 52 7.22 -30.60 -22.60
N LYS A 53 6.81 -29.56 -23.35
CA LYS A 53 6.35 -29.70 -24.74
C LYS A 53 7.09 -28.76 -25.70
N ALA A 54 7.70 -29.33 -26.72
CA ALA A 54 8.31 -28.63 -27.85
C ALA A 54 7.34 -27.63 -28.51
N GLY A 55 7.88 -26.52 -29.02
CA GLY A 55 7.15 -25.44 -29.68
C GLY A 55 6.27 -24.59 -28.74
N THR A 56 6.15 -24.95 -27.45
CA THR A 56 5.32 -24.24 -26.49
C THR A 56 6.08 -23.06 -25.89
N MET A 57 5.42 -21.91 -25.77
CA MET A 57 5.96 -20.73 -25.10
C MET A 57 5.66 -20.81 -23.60
N TYR A 58 6.71 -20.81 -22.79
CA TYR A 58 6.65 -20.79 -21.33
C TYR A 58 7.02 -19.40 -20.80
N ALA A 59 6.41 -19.00 -19.69
CA ALA A 59 6.79 -17.83 -18.90
C ALA A 59 7.38 -18.32 -17.57
N LEU A 60 8.64 -17.97 -17.33
CA LEU A 60 9.43 -18.45 -16.21
C LEU A 60 9.68 -17.28 -15.26
N TYR A 61 9.20 -17.40 -14.03
CA TYR A 61 9.32 -16.38 -12.99
C TYR A 61 10.08 -16.96 -11.79
N PRO A 62 11.42 -16.84 -11.74
CA PRO A 62 12.17 -17.17 -10.53
C PRO A 62 11.62 -16.38 -9.33
N VAL A 63 11.62 -17.00 -8.15
CA VAL A 63 11.36 -16.26 -6.90
C VAL A 63 12.52 -15.30 -6.71
N LEU A 64 12.23 -14.01 -6.61
CA LEU A 64 13.24 -12.96 -6.50
C LEU A 64 13.62 -12.74 -5.03
N GLU A 65 14.88 -13.02 -4.70
CA GLU A 65 15.44 -12.84 -3.37
C GLU A 65 15.93 -11.39 -3.16
N TRP A 66 14.97 -10.48 -2.96
CA TRP A 66 15.23 -9.07 -2.73
C TRP A 66 15.96 -8.79 -1.41
N GLU A 67 16.93 -7.87 -1.44
CA GLU A 67 17.54 -7.30 -0.24
C GLU A 67 16.60 -6.25 0.39
N PHE A 68 15.55 -6.71 1.06
CA PHE A 68 14.47 -5.85 1.57
C PHE A 68 14.94 -4.72 2.51
N ALA A 69 16.01 -4.95 3.30
CA ALA A 69 16.57 -3.92 4.15
C ALA A 69 17.16 -2.76 3.33
N LEU A 70 17.90 -3.06 2.26
CA LEU A 70 18.46 -2.04 1.37
C LEU A 70 17.38 -1.29 0.60
N LEU A 71 16.35 -2.01 0.11
CA LEU A 71 15.21 -1.40 -0.58
C LEU A 71 14.41 -0.46 0.32
N ARG A 72 14.35 -0.75 1.63
CA ARG A 72 13.66 0.08 2.61
C ARG A 72 14.38 1.40 2.86
N ASP A 73 15.72 1.37 2.91
CA ASP A 73 16.54 2.56 3.18
C ASP A 73 16.81 3.40 1.92
N PHE A 74 16.38 2.92 0.75
CA PHE A 74 16.54 3.60 -0.53
C PHE A 74 15.45 4.68 -0.73
N ASP A 75 15.85 5.95 -0.74
CA ASP A 75 14.96 7.12 -0.69
C ASP A 75 14.92 7.96 -1.98
N HIS A 76 15.70 7.62 -3.01
CA HIS A 76 15.76 8.36 -4.27
C HIS A 76 15.84 7.42 -5.47
N ALA A 77 15.22 7.76 -6.60
CA ALA A 77 15.25 6.88 -7.77
C ALA A 77 16.65 6.84 -8.44
N ALA A 78 17.11 5.65 -8.83
CA ALA A 78 18.42 5.44 -9.45
C ALA A 78 18.31 4.60 -10.74
N PRO A 79 19.12 4.89 -11.78
CA PRO A 79 19.23 4.01 -12.93
C PRO A 79 20.01 2.75 -12.54
N GLU A 80 19.45 1.60 -12.85
CA GLU A 80 20.01 0.30 -12.53
C GLU A 80 20.07 -0.59 -13.78
N THR A 81 20.81 -1.69 -13.67
CA THR A 81 21.00 -2.62 -14.77
C THR A 81 20.63 -4.03 -14.32
N ILE A 82 19.48 -4.52 -14.80
CA ILE A 82 19.04 -5.89 -14.55
C ILE A 82 19.60 -6.80 -15.63
N ARG A 83 20.12 -7.96 -15.21
CA ARG A 83 20.66 -8.99 -16.10
C ARG A 83 19.81 -10.26 -16.00
N PHE A 84 19.50 -10.80 -17.16
CA PHE A 84 18.85 -12.09 -17.35
C PHE A 84 19.86 -13.04 -17.99
N GLU A 85 20.05 -14.19 -17.37
CA GLU A 85 20.89 -15.28 -17.87
C GLU A 85 19.97 -16.48 -18.14
N LEU A 86 20.03 -17.04 -19.35
CA LEU A 86 19.25 -18.18 -19.79
C LEU A 86 20.19 -19.27 -20.27
N GLN A 87 20.08 -20.45 -19.68
CA GLN A 87 20.78 -21.64 -20.14
C GLN A 87 19.75 -22.66 -20.63
N LEU A 88 19.86 -23.04 -21.90
CA LEU A 88 19.09 -24.13 -22.49
C LEU A 88 20.02 -25.34 -22.58
N ASP A 89 19.65 -26.45 -21.95
CA ASP A 89 20.49 -27.66 -21.96
C ASP A 89 21.91 -27.39 -21.43
N ASP A 90 22.91 -27.97 -22.08
CA ASP A 90 24.33 -27.75 -21.81
C ASP A 90 24.91 -26.68 -22.76
N GLN A 91 24.07 -25.87 -23.41
CA GLN A 91 24.53 -24.78 -24.27
C GLN A 91 25.12 -23.63 -23.45
N PRO A 92 25.95 -22.77 -24.07
CA PRO A 92 26.42 -21.55 -23.44
C PRO A 92 25.26 -20.68 -22.93
N VAL A 93 25.48 -20.02 -21.80
CA VAL A 93 24.51 -19.09 -21.22
C VAL A 93 24.30 -17.90 -22.16
N GLU A 94 23.06 -17.66 -22.56
CA GLU A 94 22.65 -16.43 -23.22
C GLU A 94 22.40 -15.36 -22.16
N THR A 95 22.91 -14.15 -22.39
CA THR A 95 22.76 -13.03 -21.48
C THR A 95 22.02 -11.89 -22.16
N LYS A 96 20.98 -11.39 -21.49
CA LYS A 96 20.30 -10.16 -21.85
C LYS A 96 20.36 -9.16 -20.71
N VAL A 97 20.57 -7.90 -21.03
CA VAL A 97 20.67 -6.82 -20.06
C VAL A 97 19.65 -5.74 -20.41
N GLU A 98 18.97 -5.22 -19.39
CA GLU A 98 18.02 -4.12 -19.53
C GLU A 98 18.37 -3.01 -18.54
N ARG A 99 18.27 -1.76 -19.00
CA ARG A 99 18.39 -0.59 -18.12
C ARG A 99 17.02 -0.30 -17.52
N VAL A 100 16.96 -0.25 -16.20
CA VAL A 100 15.74 0.04 -15.44
C VAL A 100 15.96 1.25 -14.55
N ARG A 101 14.87 1.81 -14.05
CA ARG A 101 14.92 2.79 -12.96
C ARG A 101 14.35 2.11 -11.72
N LEU A 102 15.17 1.98 -10.70
CA LEU A 102 14.70 1.55 -9.39
C LEU A 102 14.13 2.77 -8.67
N HIS A 103 12.92 2.64 -8.16
CA HIS A 103 12.24 3.68 -7.40
C HIS A 103 12.22 3.32 -5.91
N SER A 104 12.24 4.35 -5.07
CA SER A 104 12.07 4.18 -3.62
C SER A 104 10.71 3.54 -3.33
N ILE A 105 10.65 2.69 -2.31
CA ILE A 105 9.40 2.16 -1.80
C ILE A 105 8.47 3.26 -1.25
N ASN A 106 8.98 4.46 -0.97
CA ASN A 106 8.14 5.61 -0.65
C ASN A 106 7.42 6.17 -1.88
N GLU A 107 7.85 5.90 -3.11
CA GLU A 107 7.13 6.28 -4.33
C GLU A 107 6.08 5.23 -4.69
N ALA A 108 4.95 5.24 -3.98
CA ALA A 108 3.85 4.29 -4.17
C ALA A 108 3.20 4.46 -5.56
N PRO A 109 3.33 3.50 -6.49
CA PRO A 109 2.64 3.58 -7.77
C PRO A 109 1.15 3.28 -7.56
N TYR A 110 0.28 4.07 -8.17
CA TYR A 110 -1.18 3.87 -8.03
C TYR A 110 -1.88 3.70 -9.37
N PHE A 111 -1.24 4.08 -10.48
CA PHE A 111 -1.82 3.87 -11.81
C PHE A 111 -0.77 3.81 -12.91
N VAL A 112 -0.96 2.93 -13.89
CA VAL A 112 -0.19 2.90 -15.14
C VAL A 112 -1.08 3.36 -16.29
N GLN A 113 -0.73 4.50 -16.90
CA GLN A 113 -1.38 5.14 -18.04
C GLN A 113 -0.90 4.54 -19.38
N ASP A 114 -0.95 3.22 -19.53
CA ASP A 114 -0.71 2.57 -20.82
C ASP A 114 -1.97 2.71 -21.70
N GLU A 115 -1.82 3.18 -22.94
CA GLU A 115 -2.94 3.42 -23.86
C GLU A 115 -3.77 2.16 -24.14
N LYS A 116 -3.15 0.97 -24.08
CA LYS A 116 -3.79 -0.30 -24.43
C LYS A 116 -4.31 -1.05 -23.20
N ARG A 117 -3.65 -0.90 -22.06
CA ARG A 117 -3.83 -1.67 -20.83
C ARG A 117 -3.61 -0.79 -19.60
N PRO A 118 -4.50 0.19 -19.36
CA PRO A 118 -4.48 0.94 -18.12
C PRO A 118 -4.54 -0.01 -16.92
N THR A 119 -3.62 0.15 -15.97
CA THR A 119 -3.52 -0.76 -14.82
C THR A 119 -3.69 0.00 -13.52
N ASN A 120 -4.71 -0.37 -12.75
CA ASN A 120 -4.96 0.19 -11.43
C ASN A 120 -4.07 -0.51 -10.38
N LEU A 121 -3.26 0.30 -9.70
CA LEU A 121 -2.34 -0.14 -8.64
C LEU A 121 -2.68 0.49 -7.28
N ALA A 122 -3.80 1.20 -7.15
CA ALA A 122 -4.17 1.91 -5.93
C ALA A 122 -4.30 0.99 -4.71
N TRP A 123 -4.57 -0.30 -4.92
CA TRP A 123 -4.56 -1.31 -3.85
C TRP A 123 -3.22 -1.37 -3.09
N MET A 124 -2.11 -0.96 -3.72
CA MET A 124 -0.78 -0.94 -3.08
C MET A 124 -0.72 -0.01 -1.87
N PHE A 125 -1.58 1.03 -1.80
CA PHE A 125 -1.66 1.89 -0.61
C PHE A 125 -2.07 1.10 0.66
N ALA A 126 -2.81 -0.01 0.52
CA ALA A 126 -3.15 -0.87 1.66
C ALA A 126 -1.92 -1.53 2.31
N ALA A 127 -0.78 -1.61 1.60
CA ALA A 127 0.47 -2.11 2.13
C ALA A 127 1.20 -1.09 3.03
N TYR A 128 0.83 0.20 2.98
CA TYR A 128 1.35 1.24 3.88
C TYR A 128 0.57 1.36 5.18
N VAL A 129 -0.60 0.71 5.26
CA VAL A 129 -1.34 0.55 6.51
C VAL A 129 -0.64 -0.55 7.30
N ASP A 130 0.02 -0.18 8.41
CA ASP A 130 0.76 -1.11 9.28
C ASP A 130 0.19 -1.07 10.70
N GLU A 131 -0.86 -1.84 10.93
CA GLU A 131 -1.56 -1.96 12.21
C GLU A 131 -0.72 -2.56 13.35
N ASP A 132 0.37 -3.27 13.03
CA ASP A 132 1.25 -3.90 14.00
C ASP A 132 2.48 -3.07 14.35
N HIS A 133 2.66 -1.93 13.68
CA HIS A 133 3.72 -0.99 13.92
C HIS A 133 3.79 -0.55 15.41
N PRO A 134 4.99 -0.49 16.03
CA PRO A 134 5.13 -0.09 17.44
C PRO A 134 4.53 1.28 17.77
N GLN A 135 4.60 2.25 16.85
CA GLN A 135 4.00 3.58 17.05
C GLN A 135 2.47 3.52 17.10
N VAL A 136 1.83 2.60 16.37
CA VAL A 136 0.36 2.43 16.42
C VAL A 136 -0.06 2.06 17.84
N ARG A 137 0.65 1.13 18.48
CA ARG A 137 0.40 0.76 19.89
C ARG A 137 0.56 1.95 20.84
N ARG A 138 1.58 2.80 20.62
CA ARG A 138 1.78 4.03 21.40
C ARG A 138 0.66 5.05 21.17
N ILE A 139 0.11 5.16 19.97
CA ILE A 139 -1.03 6.03 19.67
C ILE A 139 -2.27 5.54 20.42
N VAL A 140 -2.58 4.25 20.37
CA VAL A 140 -3.70 3.64 21.11
C VAL A 140 -3.56 3.90 22.62
N SER A 141 -2.37 3.68 23.19
CA SER A 141 -2.08 3.99 24.60
C SER A 141 -2.34 5.47 24.93
N ASP A 142 -1.85 6.39 24.11
CA ASP A 142 -2.00 7.82 24.39
C ASP A 142 -3.44 8.31 24.18
N ALA A 143 -4.19 7.67 23.29
CA ALA A 143 -5.63 7.91 23.14
C ALA A 143 -6.42 7.54 24.39
N LEU A 144 -6.09 6.43 25.07
CA LEU A 144 -6.68 6.10 26.37
C LEU A 144 -6.37 7.16 27.44
N LYS A 145 -5.15 7.71 27.44
CA LYS A 145 -4.73 8.75 28.39
C LYS A 145 -5.48 10.07 28.21
N THR A 146 -6.10 10.31 27.05
CA THR A 146 -6.94 11.51 26.85
C THR A 146 -8.22 11.50 27.68
N GLY A 147 -8.67 10.33 28.14
CA GLY A 147 -9.93 10.13 28.86
C GLY A 147 -11.18 10.19 27.98
N ALA A 148 -11.05 10.36 26.65
CA ALA A 148 -12.19 10.41 25.73
C ALA A 148 -12.95 9.06 25.65
N VAL A 149 -12.26 7.95 25.87
CA VAL A 149 -12.83 6.61 26.03
C VAL A 149 -12.14 5.87 27.17
N LYS A 150 -12.87 4.99 27.86
CA LYS A 150 -12.32 4.14 28.95
C LYS A 150 -11.54 2.94 28.42
N ARG A 151 -11.95 2.43 27.26
CA ARG A 151 -11.34 1.31 26.53
C ARG A 151 -11.69 1.43 25.05
N PHE A 152 -10.93 0.74 24.21
CA PHE A 152 -11.32 0.45 22.84
C PHE A 152 -12.05 -0.90 22.82
N ASP A 153 -13.28 -0.90 22.35
CA ASP A 153 -14.15 -2.08 22.26
C ASP A 153 -14.50 -2.42 20.81
N GLY A 154 -13.91 -1.73 19.82
CA GLY A 154 -14.17 -1.97 18.40
C GLY A 154 -15.66 -1.88 18.12
N TYR A 155 -16.24 -3.00 17.69
CA TYR A 155 -17.68 -3.14 17.44
C TYR A 155 -18.48 -3.83 18.55
N GLN A 156 -17.86 -4.25 19.66
CA GLN A 156 -18.49 -5.09 20.70
C GLN A 156 -19.71 -4.44 21.38
N SER A 157 -19.75 -3.11 21.46
CA SER A 157 -20.89 -2.39 22.03
C SER A 157 -22.12 -2.37 21.13
N GLY A 158 -21.96 -2.61 19.82
CA GLY A 158 -23.01 -2.44 18.81
C GLY A 158 -23.51 -1.01 18.64
N ASP A 159 -22.85 0.00 19.24
CA ASP A 159 -23.27 1.40 19.18
C ASP A 159 -22.41 2.22 18.20
N PRO A 160 -22.97 2.70 17.07
CA PRO A 160 -22.29 3.61 16.15
C PRO A 160 -21.69 4.85 16.83
N LYS A 161 -22.33 5.38 17.89
CA LYS A 161 -21.80 6.54 18.63
C LYS A 161 -20.54 6.18 19.40
N GLN A 162 -20.44 4.93 19.89
CA GLN A 162 -19.24 4.44 20.55
C GLN A 162 -18.09 4.28 19.56
N VAL A 163 -18.34 3.82 18.32
CA VAL A 163 -17.33 3.83 17.25
C VAL A 163 -16.81 5.25 16.99
N MET A 164 -17.71 6.23 16.84
CA MET A 164 -17.30 7.63 16.65
C MET A 164 -16.48 8.19 17.82
N LYS A 165 -16.81 7.84 19.07
CA LYS A 165 -16.03 8.23 20.26
C LYS A 165 -14.62 7.63 20.24
N GLN A 166 -14.47 6.37 19.84
CA GLN A 166 -13.16 5.73 19.69
C GLN A 166 -12.31 6.41 18.62
N VAL A 167 -12.90 6.72 17.46
CA VAL A 167 -12.22 7.48 16.39
C VAL A 167 -11.82 8.88 16.87
N TYR A 168 -12.70 9.57 17.61
CA TYR A 168 -12.39 10.86 18.21
C TYR A 168 -11.23 10.79 19.21
N ALA A 169 -11.17 9.75 20.05
CA ALA A 169 -10.07 9.57 21.00
C ALA A 169 -8.71 9.44 20.29
N VAL A 170 -8.66 8.70 19.18
CA VAL A 170 -7.48 8.61 18.31
C VAL A 170 -7.13 9.96 17.70
N TRP A 171 -8.11 10.66 17.12
CA TRP A 171 -7.94 12.00 16.56
C TRP A 171 -7.34 12.97 17.57
N ARG A 172 -7.90 13.03 18.78
CA ARG A 172 -7.44 13.89 19.87
C ARG A 172 -6.01 13.55 20.31
N ALA A 173 -5.64 12.28 20.35
CA ALA A 173 -4.28 11.85 20.70
C ALA A 173 -3.24 12.28 19.66
N LEU A 174 -3.61 12.26 18.38
CA LEU A 174 -2.74 12.72 17.28
C LEU A 174 -2.63 14.25 17.28
N ARG A 175 -3.73 14.98 17.51
CA ARG A 175 -3.73 16.44 17.69
C ARG A 175 -2.86 16.88 18.85
N SER A 176 -2.96 16.19 19.99
CA SER A 176 -2.18 16.49 21.20
C SER A 176 -0.67 16.33 21.00
N ARG A 177 -0.25 15.55 20.00
CA ARG A 177 1.16 15.41 19.60
C ARG A 177 1.64 16.46 18.60
N GLY A 178 0.74 17.32 18.12
CA GLY A 178 1.10 18.39 17.21
C GLY A 178 1.39 17.94 15.78
N ILE A 179 0.80 16.82 15.31
CA ILE A 179 0.95 16.39 13.91
C ILE A 179 0.41 17.49 12.99
N ARG A 180 1.26 18.00 12.09
CA ARG A 180 0.95 19.04 11.12
C ARG A 180 0.83 18.46 9.71
N TYR A 181 0.03 19.12 8.90
CA TYR A 181 -0.08 18.78 7.49
C TYR A 181 1.12 19.33 6.70
N SER A 182 1.73 18.50 5.86
CA SER A 182 2.85 18.87 4.99
C SER A 182 2.53 18.48 3.54
N SER A 183 2.44 19.46 2.64
CA SER A 183 2.03 19.25 1.24
C SER A 183 3.18 18.86 0.31
N ILE A 184 4.35 18.49 0.85
CA ILE A 184 5.50 18.07 0.04
C ILE A 184 5.23 16.66 -0.48
N THR A 185 4.64 16.55 -1.67
CA THR A 185 4.25 15.28 -2.30
C THR A 185 4.85 15.07 -3.70
N ARG A 186 5.57 16.08 -4.24
CA ARG A 186 6.09 16.02 -5.60
C ARG A 186 7.25 15.02 -5.66
N THR A 187 7.03 13.89 -6.32
CA THR A 187 8.10 12.99 -6.75
C THR A 187 8.90 13.65 -7.88
N GLY A 188 10.21 13.41 -7.94
CA GLY A 188 11.11 14.02 -8.93
C GLY A 188 10.91 13.53 -10.37
N ASN A 189 9.84 12.78 -10.62
CA ASN A 189 9.62 12.11 -11.89
C ASN A 189 8.99 13.09 -12.89
N GLY A 190 9.72 13.40 -13.97
CA GLY A 190 9.15 13.97 -15.19
C GLY A 190 8.07 13.07 -15.77
N LYS A 191 7.39 13.50 -16.85
CA LYS A 191 6.29 12.77 -17.53
C LYS A 191 6.57 11.26 -17.60
N SER A 192 5.97 10.51 -16.69
CA SER A 192 6.05 9.05 -16.58
C SER A 192 4.65 8.52 -16.82
N GLU A 193 4.53 7.40 -17.54
CA GLU A 193 3.27 6.68 -17.69
C GLU A 193 2.81 6.06 -16.36
N VAL A 194 3.70 5.97 -15.35
CA VAL A 194 3.39 5.47 -14.01
C VAL A 194 3.13 6.64 -13.08
N LEU A 195 1.86 6.81 -12.68
CA LEU A 195 1.47 7.75 -11.66
C LEU A 195 1.81 7.19 -10.28
N SER A 196 2.53 7.99 -9.49
CA SER A 196 3.02 7.61 -8.18
C SER A 196 2.83 8.73 -7.17
N GLN A 197 2.68 8.36 -5.91
CA GLN A 197 2.51 9.26 -4.78
C GLN A 197 3.59 8.95 -3.75
N ASN A 198 4.28 9.98 -3.27
CA ASN A 198 5.21 9.80 -2.16
C ASN A 198 4.42 9.54 -0.87
N VAL A 199 4.70 8.43 -0.19
CA VAL A 199 4.11 8.02 1.09
C VAL A 199 5.23 7.77 2.08
N ARG A 200 5.22 8.52 3.17
CA ARG A 200 6.17 8.34 4.28
C ARG A 200 5.76 7.16 5.12
N PHE A 201 6.75 6.46 5.70
CA PHE A 201 6.47 5.44 6.69
C PHE A 201 6.02 6.04 8.01
N ILE A 202 5.36 5.22 8.84
CA ILE A 202 4.84 5.66 10.14
C ILE A 202 5.94 6.26 11.02
N ASP A 203 7.15 5.70 11.02
CA ASP A 203 8.29 6.24 11.79
C ASP A 203 8.67 7.65 11.36
N GLU A 204 8.62 7.95 10.05
CA GLU A 204 8.97 9.27 9.50
C GLU A 204 7.87 10.30 9.79
N SER A 205 6.61 9.96 9.51
CA SER A 205 5.47 10.87 9.77
C SER A 205 5.31 11.16 11.26
N PHE A 206 5.53 10.15 12.10
CA PHE A 206 5.43 10.30 13.54
C PHE A 206 6.64 11.02 14.14
N GLY A 207 7.86 10.75 13.65
CA GLY A 207 9.09 11.39 14.11
C GLY A 207 9.17 12.87 13.76
N ASN A 208 8.75 13.25 12.54
CA ASN A 208 8.80 14.63 12.05
C ASN A 208 7.54 15.44 12.40
N ALA A 209 6.51 14.81 12.97
CA ALA A 209 5.20 15.41 13.20
C ALA A 209 4.60 16.07 11.93
N GLU A 210 4.87 15.48 10.76
CA GLU A 210 4.42 15.94 9.45
C GLU A 210 3.77 14.81 8.66
N ALA A 211 2.60 15.07 8.09
CA ALA A 211 1.88 14.12 7.26
C ALA A 211 1.27 14.80 6.03
N ASN A 212 1.45 14.22 4.85
CA ASN A 212 0.62 14.55 3.70
C ASN A 212 -0.75 13.84 3.82
N CYS A 213 -1.63 14.01 2.82
CA CYS A 213 -2.99 13.47 2.87
C CYS A 213 -3.01 11.93 2.88
N VAL A 214 -2.05 11.30 2.21
CA VAL A 214 -1.90 9.84 2.20
C VAL A 214 -1.30 9.35 3.52
N ASP A 215 -0.18 9.94 3.96
CA ASP A 215 0.51 9.60 5.22
C ASP A 215 -0.47 9.60 6.41
N GLY A 216 -1.26 10.68 6.54
CA GLY A 216 -2.22 10.82 7.62
C GLY A 216 -3.37 9.81 7.53
N THR A 217 -3.79 9.48 6.32
CA THR A 217 -4.87 8.52 6.08
C THR A 217 -4.43 7.09 6.37
N VAL A 218 -3.24 6.67 5.91
CA VAL A 218 -2.72 5.32 6.19
C VAL A 218 -2.40 5.13 7.66
N LEU A 219 -1.89 6.16 8.36
CA LEU A 219 -1.65 6.13 9.81
C LEU A 219 -2.95 5.96 10.59
N LEU A 220 -3.97 6.78 10.31
CA LEU A 220 -5.26 6.67 10.97
C LEU A 220 -5.92 5.31 10.68
N ALA A 221 -5.88 4.84 9.43
CA ALA A 221 -6.37 3.51 9.08
C ALA A 221 -5.67 2.40 9.87
N ALA A 222 -4.35 2.48 10.04
CA ALA A 222 -3.58 1.49 10.81
C ALA A 222 -4.02 1.45 12.28
N VAL A 223 -4.25 2.63 12.88
CA VAL A 223 -4.75 2.72 14.26
C VAL A 223 -6.18 2.20 14.37
N LEU A 224 -7.08 2.56 13.44
CA LEU A 224 -8.46 2.07 13.43
C LEU A 224 -8.51 0.55 13.29
N ARG A 225 -7.70 -0.03 12.40
CA ARG A 225 -7.59 -1.48 12.26
C ARG A 225 -7.07 -2.14 13.55
N LYS A 226 -6.11 -1.52 14.23
CA LYS A 226 -5.58 -2.03 15.51
C LYS A 226 -6.60 -2.08 16.64
N ILE A 227 -7.60 -1.19 16.61
CA ILE A 227 -8.71 -1.16 17.58
C ILE A 227 -9.95 -1.89 17.08
N ASP A 228 -9.79 -2.80 16.12
CA ASP A 228 -10.84 -3.66 15.58
C ASP A 228 -11.99 -2.90 14.90
N LEU A 229 -11.65 -1.82 14.19
CA LEU A 229 -12.54 -1.14 13.26
C LEU A 229 -12.14 -1.45 11.81
N ASN A 230 -13.08 -1.26 10.89
CA ASN A 230 -12.93 -1.50 9.45
C ASN A 230 -12.71 -0.18 8.70
N PRO A 231 -11.45 0.25 8.48
CA PRO A 231 -11.14 1.44 7.69
C PRO A 231 -11.06 1.13 6.19
N ALA A 232 -11.25 2.18 5.40
CA ALA A 232 -10.93 2.20 3.98
C ALA A 232 -10.24 3.53 3.62
N LEU A 233 -9.36 3.49 2.61
CA LEU A 233 -8.74 4.69 2.04
C LEU A 233 -9.61 5.18 0.89
N VAL A 234 -10.02 6.44 0.90
CA VAL A 234 -10.80 7.05 -0.18
C VAL A 234 -9.89 7.97 -0.97
N MET A 235 -9.64 7.60 -2.23
CA MET A 235 -8.81 8.34 -3.17
C MET A 235 -9.70 9.07 -4.17
N VAL A 236 -9.38 10.34 -4.41
CA VAL A 236 -9.97 11.20 -5.44
C VAL A 236 -8.83 11.98 -6.11
N PRO A 237 -9.01 12.64 -7.27
CA PRO A 237 -7.91 13.35 -7.91
C PRO A 237 -7.20 14.32 -6.97
N GLY A 238 -5.90 14.08 -6.75
CA GLY A 238 -5.04 14.92 -5.92
C GLY A 238 -5.27 14.84 -4.41
N HIS A 239 -6.10 13.92 -3.91
CA HIS A 239 -6.42 13.86 -2.48
C HIS A 239 -6.77 12.46 -1.99
N MET A 240 -6.47 12.20 -0.71
CA MET A 240 -6.86 10.97 -0.02
C MET A 240 -7.37 11.29 1.37
N PHE A 241 -8.45 10.61 1.78
CA PHE A 241 -9.04 10.76 3.11
C PHE A 241 -9.59 9.42 3.61
N LEU A 242 -9.95 9.37 4.90
CA LEU A 242 -10.31 8.13 5.58
C LEU A 242 -11.81 7.87 5.47
N ALA A 243 -12.19 6.62 5.27
CA ALA A 243 -13.51 6.10 5.59
C ALA A 243 -13.42 4.99 6.64
N PHE A 244 -14.49 4.78 7.40
CA PHE A 244 -14.59 3.66 8.33
C PHE A 244 -16.05 3.28 8.57
N GLU A 245 -16.30 2.01 8.82
CA GLU A 245 -17.66 1.51 9.07
C GLU A 245 -18.11 1.80 10.50
N LEU A 246 -19.37 2.23 10.67
CA LEU A 246 -20.00 2.46 11.98
C LEU A 246 -20.53 1.17 12.62
N THR A 247 -20.83 0.18 11.80
CA THR A 247 -21.11 -1.21 12.18
C THR A 247 -20.47 -2.12 11.15
N PRO A 248 -20.09 -3.37 11.47
CA PRO A 248 -19.49 -4.27 10.48
C PRO A 248 -20.38 -4.41 9.23
N GLY A 249 -19.83 -4.11 8.05
CA GLY A 249 -20.53 -4.13 6.76
C GLY A 249 -21.62 -3.06 6.59
N GLY A 250 -21.69 -2.07 7.49
CA GLY A 250 -22.73 -1.05 7.53
C GLY A 250 -22.34 0.27 6.83
N GLU A 251 -23.02 1.35 7.25
CA GLU A 251 -22.73 2.69 6.74
C GLU A 251 -21.29 3.12 7.08
N ARG A 252 -20.64 3.78 6.12
CA ARG A 252 -19.31 4.38 6.32
C ARG A 252 -19.44 5.85 6.70
N SER A 253 -18.68 6.22 7.73
CA SER A 253 -18.32 7.61 8.02
C SER A 253 -17.03 7.98 7.29
N TYR A 254 -16.85 9.27 7.04
CA TYR A 254 -15.70 9.82 6.31
C TYR A 254 -15.02 10.89 7.15
N LEU A 255 -13.69 11.00 7.03
CA LEU A 255 -12.87 11.90 7.84
C LEU A 255 -11.77 12.54 7.00
N GLU A 256 -11.82 13.86 6.86
CA GLU A 256 -10.80 14.67 6.20
C GLU A 256 -9.54 14.77 7.08
N THR A 257 -8.54 13.95 6.77
CA THR A 257 -7.36 13.74 7.62
C THR A 257 -6.43 14.94 7.66
N THR A 258 -6.43 15.80 6.64
CA THR A 258 -5.58 16.99 6.56
C THR A 258 -5.92 18.05 7.61
N LEU A 259 -7.12 17.98 8.18
CA LEU A 259 -7.55 18.89 9.25
C LEU A 259 -6.97 18.54 10.63
N ILE A 260 -6.21 17.45 10.76
CA ILE A 260 -5.58 17.01 12.01
C ILE A 260 -4.63 18.07 12.58
N GLY A 261 -3.90 18.80 11.73
CA GLY A 261 -3.01 19.87 12.16
C GLY A 261 -3.67 21.26 12.18
N ALA A 262 -4.89 21.38 11.66
CA ALA A 262 -5.51 22.68 11.43
C ALA A 262 -5.94 23.34 12.74
N ALA A 263 -5.62 24.64 12.86
CA ALA A 263 -5.95 25.48 14.02
C ALA A 263 -5.46 24.91 15.37
N LEU A 264 -4.35 24.17 15.38
CA LEU A 264 -3.67 23.82 16.62
C LEU A 264 -3.11 25.09 17.28
N PRO A 265 -3.16 25.20 18.62
CA PRO A 265 -2.61 26.34 19.33
C PRO A 265 -1.08 26.39 19.19
N ALA A 266 -0.51 27.61 19.13
CA ALA A 266 0.94 27.81 19.06
C ALA A 266 1.65 27.42 20.37
N SER A 267 0.95 27.53 21.51
CA SER A 267 1.41 27.11 22.83
C SER A 267 0.25 26.63 23.69
N GLY A 268 0.54 25.77 24.67
CA GLY A 268 -0.46 25.21 25.58
C GLY A 268 -1.21 23.99 25.02
N LYS A 269 -2.06 23.40 25.86
CA LYS A 269 -2.90 22.25 25.47
C LYS A 269 -4.20 22.74 24.86
N GLU A 270 -4.58 22.15 23.73
CA GLU A 270 -5.91 22.34 23.15
C GLU A 270 -7.00 21.83 24.11
N SER A 271 -8.12 22.56 24.22
CA SER A 271 -9.28 22.10 24.98
C SER A 271 -10.02 20.97 24.25
N ASP A 272 -10.75 20.13 25.01
CA ASP A 272 -11.54 19.05 24.41
C ASP A 272 -12.62 19.59 23.45
N ASP A 273 -13.29 20.70 23.81
CA ASP A 273 -14.28 21.34 22.95
C ASP A 273 -13.69 21.80 21.60
N ALA A 274 -12.48 22.36 21.62
CA ALA A 274 -11.80 22.80 20.39
C ALA A 274 -11.38 21.60 19.53
N ALA A 275 -10.84 20.55 20.15
CA ALA A 275 -10.47 19.31 19.47
C ALA A 275 -11.70 18.63 18.85
N PHE A 276 -12.82 18.58 19.57
CA PHE A 276 -14.08 18.01 19.10
C PHE A 276 -14.71 18.85 17.98
N ALA A 277 -14.70 20.17 18.09
CA ALA A 277 -15.15 21.06 17.01
C ALA A 277 -14.35 20.86 15.72
N ASN A 278 -13.02 20.71 15.85
CA ASN A 278 -12.16 20.37 14.71
C ASN A 278 -12.49 18.98 14.12
N PHE A 279 -12.66 17.97 14.96
CA PHE A 279 -13.04 16.61 14.54
C PHE A 279 -14.36 16.59 13.76
N ARG A 280 -15.39 17.27 14.28
CA ARG A 280 -16.69 17.40 13.60
C ARG A 280 -16.54 18.04 12.22
N ARG A 281 -15.79 19.14 12.11
CA ARG A 281 -15.49 19.78 10.82
C ARG A 281 -14.76 18.84 9.87
N ALA A 282 -13.82 18.04 10.38
CA ALA A 282 -13.12 17.03 9.59
C ALA A 282 -14.07 15.95 9.06
N SER A 283 -15.03 15.51 9.88
CA SER A 283 -16.04 14.54 9.45
C SER A 283 -17.02 15.11 8.42
N GLU A 284 -17.56 16.32 8.65
CA GLU A 284 -18.45 17.02 7.72
C GLU A 284 -17.78 17.26 6.35
N ARG A 285 -16.49 17.66 6.37
CA ARG A 285 -15.71 17.87 5.14
C ARG A 285 -15.44 16.56 4.40
N GLY A 286 -15.06 15.50 5.13
CA GLY A 286 -14.89 14.16 4.55
C GLY A 286 -16.17 13.66 3.88
N HIS A 287 -17.31 13.80 4.55
CA HIS A 287 -18.61 13.41 4.00
C HIS A 287 -18.96 14.23 2.75
N THR A 288 -18.78 15.56 2.82
CA THR A 288 -19.02 16.44 1.67
C THR A 288 -18.16 16.07 0.47
N GLN A 289 -16.88 15.77 0.69
CA GLN A 289 -15.96 15.36 -0.37
C GLN A 289 -16.42 14.05 -1.01
N PHE A 290 -16.78 13.05 -0.19
CA PHE A 290 -17.31 11.78 -0.69
C PHE A 290 -18.58 11.97 -1.51
N GLN A 291 -19.56 12.74 -1.03
CA GLN A 291 -20.82 12.94 -1.76
C GLN A 291 -20.61 13.60 -3.12
N LYS A 292 -19.71 14.59 -3.22
CA LYS A 292 -19.36 15.24 -4.49
C LYS A 292 -18.75 14.26 -5.50
N SER A 293 -18.00 13.28 -5.02
CA SER A 293 -17.28 12.31 -5.86
C SER A 293 -18.01 10.97 -6.02
N ARG A 294 -19.15 10.78 -5.33
CA ARG A 294 -19.84 9.48 -5.18
C ARG A 294 -20.13 8.79 -6.52
N ALA A 295 -20.56 9.56 -7.53
CA ALA A 295 -20.91 9.04 -8.85
C ALA A 295 -19.71 8.53 -9.66
N HIS A 296 -18.48 8.84 -9.25
CA HIS A 296 -17.26 8.50 -10.00
C HIS A 296 -16.59 7.20 -9.53
N PHE A 297 -16.85 6.74 -8.30
CA PHE A 297 -16.21 5.52 -7.77
C PHE A 297 -16.60 4.23 -8.51
N SER A 298 -17.69 4.24 -9.28
CA SER A 298 -18.07 3.13 -10.15
C SER A 298 -17.56 3.26 -11.60
N ASP A 299 -16.93 4.39 -11.94
CA ASP A 299 -16.48 4.69 -13.29
C ASP A 299 -15.05 4.16 -13.52
N ARG A 300 -14.94 3.07 -14.27
CA ARG A 300 -13.65 2.44 -14.59
C ARG A 300 -12.73 3.30 -15.44
N SER A 301 -13.26 4.35 -16.10
CA SER A 301 -12.44 5.31 -16.86
C SER A 301 -11.77 6.36 -15.96
N LYS A 302 -12.13 6.40 -14.67
CA LYS A 302 -11.63 7.37 -13.68
C LYS A 302 -10.84 6.66 -12.58
N PRO A 303 -9.65 6.14 -12.89
CA PRO A 303 -8.85 5.32 -11.98
C PRO A 303 -8.42 6.06 -10.72
N GLU A 304 -8.42 7.38 -10.72
CA GLU A 304 -8.10 8.20 -9.56
C GLU A 304 -9.20 8.24 -8.48
N TYR A 305 -10.38 7.69 -8.76
CA TYR A 305 -11.47 7.54 -7.78
C TYR A 305 -11.52 6.10 -7.26
N GLN A 306 -10.96 5.85 -6.08
CA GLN A 306 -10.86 4.51 -5.50
C GLN A 306 -11.32 4.48 -4.05
N ILE A 307 -11.94 3.37 -3.65
CA ILE A 307 -12.15 3.03 -2.25
C ILE A 307 -11.37 1.75 -1.99
N ILE A 308 -10.33 1.85 -1.19
CA ILE A 308 -9.42 0.75 -0.88
C ILE A 308 -9.80 0.25 0.51
N ASP A 309 -10.60 -0.82 0.55
CA ASP A 309 -11.00 -1.47 1.80
C ASP A 309 -9.82 -2.27 2.37
N ILE A 310 -9.42 -1.95 3.60
CA ILE A 310 -8.24 -2.58 4.20
C ILE A 310 -8.52 -4.03 4.60
N GLY A 311 -9.74 -4.34 5.05
CA GLY A 311 -10.14 -5.72 5.35
C GLY A 311 -10.06 -6.59 4.11
N ALA A 312 -10.69 -6.15 3.02
CA ALA A 312 -10.66 -6.85 1.75
C ALA A 312 -9.24 -6.99 1.18
N ALA A 313 -8.38 -5.97 1.32
CA ALA A 313 -6.99 -6.06 0.91
C ALA A 313 -6.21 -7.13 1.69
N ARG A 314 -6.43 -7.25 3.01
CA ARG A 314 -5.83 -8.29 3.84
C ARG A 314 -6.32 -9.69 3.45
N ASP A 315 -7.61 -9.85 3.16
CA ASP A 315 -8.19 -11.12 2.68
C ASP A 315 -7.59 -11.55 1.33
N LEU A 316 -7.20 -10.59 0.50
CA LEU A 316 -6.46 -10.81 -0.76
C LEU A 316 -4.96 -11.05 -0.56
N GLY A 317 -4.46 -11.06 0.68
CA GLY A 317 -3.07 -11.33 1.02
C GLY A 317 -2.13 -10.12 0.97
N VAL A 318 -2.65 -8.89 0.86
CA VAL A 318 -1.83 -7.68 0.93
C VAL A 318 -1.36 -7.46 2.36
N VAL A 319 -0.07 -7.65 2.62
CA VAL A 319 0.54 -7.46 3.94
C VAL A 319 1.20 -6.08 4.07
N PRO A 320 1.33 -5.53 5.30
CA PRO A 320 2.07 -4.30 5.51
C PRO A 320 3.55 -4.42 5.07
N ILE A 321 4.09 -3.36 4.46
CA ILE A 321 5.50 -3.30 4.02
C ILE A 321 6.47 -3.51 5.20
N GLY A 322 6.10 -3.06 6.41
CA GLY A 322 6.90 -3.21 7.63
C GLY A 322 6.86 -4.60 8.29
N ALA A 323 6.02 -5.53 7.81
CA ALA A 323 5.77 -6.81 8.48
C ALA A 323 6.91 -7.83 8.34
N ARG A 324 7.80 -7.67 7.34
CA ARG A 324 9.00 -8.50 7.17
C ARG A 324 10.19 -7.78 7.80
N ARG A 325 10.42 -8.03 9.10
CA ARG A 325 11.67 -7.71 9.80
C ARG A 325 12.42 -9.01 10.09
#